data_AF-A0A2K3CXB2-F1
#
_entry.id   AF-A0A2K3CXB2-F1
#
_cell.length_a   1.000
_cell.length_b   1.000
_cell.length_c   1.000
_cell.angle_alpha   90.00
_cell.angle_beta   90.00
_cell.angle_gamma   90.00
#
_symmetry.space_group_name_H-M   'P 1'
#
loop_
_entity.id
_entity.type
_entity.pdbx_description
1 polymer ?
#
loop_
_entity_poly.entity_id
_entity_poly.type
_entity_poly.pdbx_seq_one_letter_code
_entity_poly.pdbx_strand_id
1 'polypeptide(L)'
;MQDGDRRHWFWDCTVALSLRENMGMAMGFVPEDALSAFSREELWSVRPPAGLAPPVWDVVCLAAMSALDFGRQRIVMAGLAARAKLPSARVLSIGLAVVADFWGRLQTFVTLGIRPKGWDTVPSAHPFISRAVGDDMVLRLPYDADSPPPSP
;
A
#
# COMPACT_ATOMS: atom_id res chain seq x y z
N MET A 1 -2.99 -22.71 -7.44
CA MET A 1 -3.31 -21.31 -7.83
C MET A 1 -2.57 -21.07 -9.13
N GLN A 2 -3.31 -20.89 -10.23
CA GLN A 2 -2.69 -20.68 -11.54
C GLN A 2 -2.09 -19.26 -11.61
N ASP A 3 -1.16 -18.99 -12.52
CA ASP A 3 -0.52 -17.67 -12.64
C ASP A 3 -1.55 -16.55 -12.89
N GLY A 4 -2.60 -16.85 -13.64
CA GLY A 4 -3.74 -15.95 -13.86
C GLY A 4 -4.53 -15.61 -12.59
N ASP A 5 -4.62 -16.52 -11.62
CA ASP A 5 -5.30 -16.25 -10.34
C ASP A 5 -4.49 -15.27 -9.49
N ARG A 6 -3.17 -15.46 -9.43
CA ARG A 6 -2.29 -14.57 -8.66
C ARG A 6 -2.31 -13.16 -9.23
N ARG A 7 -2.18 -13.05 -10.55
CA ARG A 7 -2.26 -11.76 -11.23
C ARG A 7 -3.59 -11.05 -10.97
N HIS A 8 -4.70 -11.78 -11.01
CA HIS A 8 -6.00 -11.20 -10.71
C HIS A 8 -6.09 -10.68 -9.27
N TRP A 9 -5.84 -11.53 -8.27
CA TRP A 9 -6.06 -11.19 -6.87
C TRP A 9 -5.09 -10.14 -6.32
N PHE A 10 -3.87 -10.10 -6.83
CA PHE A 10 -2.79 -9.29 -6.28
C PHE A 10 -2.34 -8.14 -7.20
N TRP A 11 -3.03 -7.89 -8.32
CA TRP A 11 -2.65 -6.81 -9.24
C TRP A 11 -3.82 -6.17 -9.99
N ASP A 12 -4.68 -6.99 -10.61
CA ASP A 12 -5.67 -6.49 -11.59
C ASP A 12 -7.08 -6.27 -11.02
N CYS A 13 -7.46 -6.90 -9.90
CA CYS A 13 -8.83 -6.79 -9.37
C CYS A 13 -9.13 -5.42 -8.74
N THR A 14 -10.41 -5.06 -8.64
CA THR A 14 -10.83 -3.77 -8.06
C THR A 14 -10.24 -3.52 -6.67
N VAL A 15 -10.16 -4.55 -5.84
CA VAL A 15 -9.56 -4.47 -4.50
C VAL A 15 -8.06 -4.14 -4.58
N ALA A 16 -7.33 -4.77 -5.51
CA ALA A 16 -5.91 -4.51 -5.72
C ALA A 16 -5.66 -3.11 -6.29
N LEU A 17 -6.51 -2.65 -7.21
CA LEU A 17 -6.46 -1.30 -7.76
C LEU A 17 -6.63 -0.25 -6.67
N SER A 18 -7.60 -0.41 -5.76
CA SER A 18 -7.81 0.53 -4.65
C SER A 18 -6.57 0.70 -3.77
N LEU A 19 -5.85 -0.39 -3.49
CA LEU A 19 -4.60 -0.31 -2.72
C LEU A 19 -3.49 0.36 -3.52
N ARG A 20 -3.32 0.00 -4.79
CA ARG A 20 -2.28 0.55 -5.67
C ARG A 20 -2.45 2.05 -5.89
N GLU A 21 -3.68 2.51 -6.16
CA GLU A 21 -4.02 3.93 -6.24
C GLU A 21 -3.63 4.65 -4.96
N ASN A 22 -3.98 4.10 -3.80
CA ASN A 22 -3.67 4.73 -2.53
C ASN A 22 -2.16 4.79 -2.23
N MET A 23 -1.41 3.75 -2.59
CA MET A 23 0.04 3.73 -2.51
C MET A 23 0.68 4.74 -3.47
N GLY A 24 0.18 4.85 -4.70
CA GLY A 24 0.68 5.84 -5.66
C GLY A 24 0.44 7.27 -5.20
N MET A 25 -0.74 7.54 -4.63
CA MET A 25 -1.03 8.84 -4.00
C MET A 25 -0.09 9.13 -2.83
N ALA A 26 0.23 8.14 -1.99
CA ALA A 26 1.19 8.31 -0.90
C ALA A 26 2.60 8.68 -1.42
N MET A 27 2.98 8.15 -2.59
CA MET A 27 4.22 8.53 -3.29
C MET A 27 4.17 9.92 -3.93
N GLY A 28 3.06 10.66 -3.82
CA GLY A 28 2.89 12.01 -4.34
C GLY A 28 2.34 12.08 -5.77
N PHE A 29 1.89 10.97 -6.35
CA PHE A 29 1.27 10.96 -7.68
C PHE A 29 -0.18 11.45 -7.59
N VAL A 30 -0.63 12.16 -8.62
CA VAL A 30 -2.04 12.53 -8.78
C VAL A 30 -2.88 11.27 -9.05
N PRO A 31 -4.20 11.27 -8.75
CA PRO A 31 -5.05 10.08 -8.90
C PRO A 31 -5.01 9.43 -10.29
N GLU A 32 -4.86 10.23 -11.35
CA GLU A 32 -4.79 9.75 -12.74
C GLU A 32 -3.53 8.93 -13.02
N ASP A 33 -2.42 9.25 -12.34
CA ASP A 33 -1.11 8.61 -12.53
C ASP A 33 -0.77 7.60 -11.43
N ALA A 34 -1.56 7.55 -10.35
CA ALA A 34 -1.25 6.77 -9.16
C ALA A 34 -1.10 5.26 -9.43
N LEU A 35 -1.85 4.70 -10.38
CA LEU A 35 -1.73 3.29 -10.78
C LEU A 35 -0.42 2.96 -11.50
N SER A 36 0.25 3.98 -12.04
CA SER A 36 1.53 3.90 -12.75
C SER A 36 2.73 4.27 -11.88
N ALA A 37 2.50 4.64 -10.60
CA ALA A 37 3.54 5.05 -9.67
C ALA A 37 4.61 3.97 -9.43
N PHE A 38 4.23 2.70 -9.55
CA PHE A 38 5.14 1.55 -9.50
C PHE A 38 4.62 0.39 -10.34
N SER A 39 5.55 -0.42 -10.82
CA SER A 39 5.32 -1.63 -11.59
C SER A 39 5.05 -2.83 -10.70
N ARG A 40 4.48 -3.88 -11.31
CA ARG A 40 4.25 -5.16 -10.67
C ARG A 40 5.55 -5.80 -10.22
N GLU A 41 6.56 -5.69 -11.06
CA GLU A 41 7.89 -6.26 -10.84
C GLU A 41 8.58 -5.60 -9.65
N GLU A 42 8.39 -4.30 -9.43
CA GLU A 42 8.88 -3.56 -8.26
C GLU A 42 8.23 -4.04 -6.95
N LEU A 43 6.90 -4.24 -6.95
CA LEU A 43 6.20 -4.76 -5.78
C LEU A 43 6.54 -6.24 -5.52
N TRP A 44 6.47 -7.10 -6.54
CA TRP A 44 6.62 -8.55 -6.39
C TRP A 44 8.06 -9.00 -6.21
N SER A 45 9.03 -8.26 -6.74
CA SER A 45 10.46 -8.54 -6.53
C SER A 45 11.04 -7.76 -5.34
N VAL A 46 10.20 -6.99 -4.63
CA VAL A 46 10.64 -6.13 -3.53
C VAL A 46 11.76 -5.18 -3.96
N ARG A 47 11.68 -4.69 -5.21
CA ARG A 47 12.63 -3.74 -5.77
C ARG A 47 12.02 -2.34 -5.66
N PRO A 48 12.60 -1.41 -4.90
CA PRO A 48 12.02 -0.08 -4.76
C PRO A 48 12.02 0.64 -6.11
N PRO A 49 10.93 1.37 -6.43
CA PRO A 49 10.96 2.43 -7.42
C PRO A 49 12.08 3.43 -7.15
N ALA A 50 12.53 4.12 -8.20
CA ALA A 50 13.58 5.11 -8.09
C ALA A 50 13.22 6.18 -7.03
N GLY A 51 14.14 6.43 -6.10
CA GLY A 51 13.95 7.43 -5.03
C GLY A 51 13.33 6.89 -3.74
N LEU A 52 12.85 5.63 -3.70
CA LEU A 52 12.38 5.01 -2.45
C LEU A 52 13.51 4.22 -1.77
N ALA A 53 13.50 4.24 -0.43
CA ALA A 53 14.51 3.57 0.36
C ALA A 53 14.20 2.06 0.44
N PRO A 54 15.14 1.16 0.07
CA PRO A 54 14.91 -0.28 0.10
C PRO A 54 14.37 -0.82 1.44
N PRO A 55 14.92 -0.41 2.61
CA PRO A 55 14.46 -0.95 3.89
C PRO A 55 12.98 -0.65 4.21
N VAL A 56 12.46 0.49 3.74
CA VAL A 56 11.03 0.83 3.90
C VAL A 56 10.19 0.11 2.86
N TRP A 57 10.70 -0.02 1.63
CA TRP A 57 10.00 -0.73 0.57
C TRP A 57 9.76 -2.21 0.89
N ASP A 58 10.70 -2.87 1.57
CA ASP A 58 10.54 -4.24 2.06
C ASP A 58 9.28 -4.38 2.95
N VAL A 59 9.13 -3.44 3.91
CA VAL A 59 8.00 -3.39 4.84
C VAL A 59 6.70 -3.08 4.09
N VAL A 60 6.74 -2.12 3.17
CA VAL A 60 5.60 -1.74 2.33
C VAL A 60 5.13 -2.91 1.47
N CYS A 61 6.05 -3.64 0.81
CA CYS A 61 5.71 -4.81 0.01
C CYS A 61 5.05 -5.90 0.86
N LEU A 62 5.61 -6.20 2.03
CA LEU A 62 5.06 -7.21 2.93
C LEU A 62 3.66 -6.81 3.43
N ALA A 63 3.48 -5.56 3.85
CA ALA A 63 2.19 -5.03 4.28
C ALA A 63 1.16 -5.08 3.16
N ALA A 64 1.54 -4.66 1.94
CA ALA A 64 0.66 -4.66 0.78
C ALA A 64 0.22 -6.07 0.39
N MET A 65 1.16 -7.02 0.29
CA MET A 65 0.85 -8.42 -0.04
C MET A 65 -0.05 -9.06 1.02
N SER A 66 0.18 -8.76 2.30
CA SER A 66 -0.67 -9.28 3.37
C SER A 66 -2.08 -8.66 3.36
N ALA A 67 -2.21 -7.36 3.05
CA ALA A 67 -3.51 -6.70 2.94
C ALA A 67 -4.31 -7.21 1.73
N LEU A 68 -3.64 -7.49 0.61
CA LEU A 68 -4.27 -8.09 -0.57
C LEU A 68 -4.75 -9.52 -0.30
N ASP A 69 -3.98 -10.33 0.44
CA ASP A 69 -4.44 -11.66 0.83
C ASP A 69 -5.64 -11.58 1.78
N PHE A 70 -5.63 -10.63 2.73
CA PHE A 70 -6.80 -10.31 3.56
C PHE A 70 -8.04 -9.98 2.70
N GLY A 71 -7.89 -9.11 1.70
CA GLY A 71 -8.96 -8.79 0.76
C GLY A 71 -9.49 -10.01 -0.02
N ARG A 72 -8.57 -10.82 -0.56
CA ARG A 72 -8.89 -12.07 -1.27
C ARG A 72 -9.70 -13.02 -0.38
N GLN A 73 -9.28 -13.23 0.86
CA GLN A 73 -9.99 -14.09 1.80
C GLN A 73 -11.41 -13.58 2.05
N ARG A 74 -11.62 -12.27 2.25
CA ARG A 74 -12.95 -11.69 2.46
C ARG A 74 -13.85 -11.84 1.24
N ILE A 75 -13.32 -11.63 0.03
CA ILE A 75 -14.07 -11.82 -1.21
C ILE A 75 -14.53 -13.27 -1.37
N VAL A 76 -13.66 -14.23 -1.08
CA VAL A 76 -13.98 -15.66 -1.14
C VAL A 76 -15.04 -16.01 -0.10
N MET A 77 -14.86 -15.58 1.15
CA MET A 77 -15.81 -15.83 2.24
C MET A 77 -17.19 -15.20 2.00
N ALA A 78 -17.23 -14.05 1.32
CA ALA A 78 -18.48 -13.38 0.96
C ALA A 78 -19.16 -13.97 -0.30
N GLY A 79 -18.59 -14.99 -0.94
CA GLY A 79 -19.10 -15.56 -2.19
C GLY A 79 -19.01 -14.60 -3.37
N LEU A 80 -18.11 -13.62 -3.32
CA LEU A 80 -17.98 -12.55 -4.31
C LEU A 80 -16.88 -12.82 -5.34
N ALA A 81 -16.30 -14.02 -5.37
CA ALA A 81 -15.16 -14.34 -6.24
C ALA A 81 -15.42 -14.04 -7.73
N ALA A 82 -16.59 -14.42 -8.25
CA ALA A 82 -16.98 -14.12 -9.63
C ALA A 82 -17.22 -12.62 -9.90
N ARG A 83 -17.41 -11.81 -8.85
CA ARG A 83 -17.71 -10.36 -8.91
C ARG A 83 -16.51 -9.49 -8.56
N ALA A 84 -15.37 -10.07 -8.20
CA ALA A 84 -14.18 -9.35 -7.73
C ALA A 84 -13.61 -8.34 -8.75
N LYS A 85 -13.91 -8.51 -10.04
CA LYS A 85 -13.52 -7.59 -11.13
C LYS A 85 -14.48 -6.42 -11.32
N LEU A 86 -15.67 -6.49 -10.73
CA LEU A 86 -16.73 -5.52 -10.94
C LEU A 86 -16.84 -4.58 -9.74
N PRO A 87 -16.90 -3.26 -9.97
CA PRO A 87 -17.16 -2.30 -8.91
C PRO A 87 -18.58 -2.48 -8.39
N SER A 88 -18.71 -3.17 -7.26
CA SER A 88 -19.94 -3.26 -6.48
C SER A 88 -19.70 -2.66 -5.11
N ALA A 89 -20.73 -2.10 -4.47
CA ALA A 89 -20.60 -1.47 -3.16
C ALA A 89 -19.89 -2.37 -2.12
N ARG A 90 -20.13 -3.69 -2.16
CA ARG A 90 -19.44 -4.66 -1.29
C ARG A 90 -17.97 -4.85 -1.66
N VAL A 91 -17.63 -4.95 -2.95
CA VAL A 91 -16.24 -5.08 -3.40
C VAL A 91 -15.45 -3.80 -3.09
N LEU A 92 -16.06 -2.63 -3.29
CA LEU A 92 -15.48 -1.33 -2.94
C LEU A 92 -15.26 -1.20 -1.42
N SER A 93 -16.23 -1.62 -0.61
CA SER A 93 -16.08 -1.66 0.85
C SER A 93 -14.92 -2.58 1.29
N ILE A 94 -14.71 -3.71 0.61
CA ILE A 94 -13.55 -4.57 0.86
C ILE A 94 -12.26 -3.88 0.41
N GLY A 95 -12.26 -3.17 -0.72
CA GLY A 95 -11.13 -2.34 -1.16
C GLY A 95 -10.71 -1.31 -0.10
N LEU A 96 -11.67 -0.58 0.47
CA LEU A 96 -11.43 0.35 1.58
C LEU A 96 -10.87 -0.36 2.82
N ALA A 97 -11.40 -1.53 3.16
CA ALA A 97 -10.89 -2.33 4.29
C ALA A 97 -9.45 -2.81 4.05
N VAL A 98 -9.08 -3.13 2.81
CA VAL A 98 -7.70 -3.50 2.43
C VAL A 98 -6.75 -2.32 2.56
N VAL A 99 -7.17 -1.12 2.11
CA VAL A 99 -6.38 0.10 2.29
C VAL A 99 -6.16 0.39 3.78
N ALA A 100 -7.22 0.28 4.60
CA ALA A 100 -7.11 0.47 6.05
C ALA A 100 -6.21 -0.58 6.71
N ASP A 101 -6.32 -1.86 6.33
CA ASP A 101 -5.47 -2.95 6.84
C ASP A 101 -3.99 -2.72 6.49
N PHE A 102 -3.70 -2.25 5.27
CA PHE A 102 -2.34 -1.88 4.84
C PHE A 102 -1.73 -0.80 5.74
N TRP A 103 -2.42 0.34 5.92
CA TRP A 103 -1.92 1.42 6.77
C TRP A 103 -1.84 1.01 8.25
N GLY A 104 -2.80 0.22 8.73
CA GLY A 104 -2.78 -0.33 10.08
C GLY A 104 -1.56 -1.22 10.35
N ARG A 105 -1.13 -2.01 9.36
CA ARG A 105 0.10 -2.81 9.44
C ARG A 105 1.35 -1.94 9.49
N LEU A 106 1.43 -0.90 8.66
CA LEU A 106 2.55 0.04 8.70
C LEU A 106 2.60 0.79 10.04
N GLN A 107 1.44 1.24 10.54
CA GLN A 107 1.32 1.85 11.86
C GLN A 107 1.81 0.89 12.95
N THR A 108 1.39 -0.38 12.91
CA THR A 108 1.83 -1.39 13.87
C THR A 108 3.35 -1.57 13.83
N PHE A 109 3.93 -1.63 12.63
CA PHE A 109 5.38 -1.74 12.45
C PHE A 109 6.12 -0.55 13.07
N VAL A 110 5.63 0.67 12.81
CA VAL A 110 6.16 1.91 13.40
C VAL A 110 6.06 1.87 14.93
N THR A 111 4.90 1.49 15.47
CA THR A 111 4.65 1.40 16.92
C THR A 111 5.56 0.37 17.61
N LEU A 112 5.95 -0.71 16.94
CA LEU A 112 6.89 -1.69 17.48
C LEU A 112 8.31 -1.12 17.64
N GLY A 113 8.66 -0.04 16.94
CA GLY A 113 9.97 0.62 17.07
C GLY A 113 11.15 -0.20 16.55
N ILE A 114 10.91 -1.33 15.87
CA ILE A 114 11.96 -2.20 15.32
C ILE A 114 12.43 -1.64 13.98
N ARG A 115 13.61 -1.03 13.98
CA ARG A 115 14.22 -0.45 12.77
C ARG A 115 14.69 -1.56 11.81
N PRO A 116 14.34 -1.47 10.51
CA PRO A 116 14.84 -2.43 9.52
C PRO A 116 16.35 -2.23 9.29
N LYS A 117 17.00 -3.28 8.78
CA LYS A 117 18.43 -3.21 8.44
C LYS A 117 18.65 -2.12 7.39
N GLY A 118 19.60 -1.22 7.62
CA GLY A 118 19.88 -0.09 6.73
C GLY A 118 19.00 1.14 6.98
N TRP A 119 18.29 1.21 8.11
CA TRP A 119 17.47 2.36 8.49
C TRP A 119 18.21 3.71 8.38
N ASP A 120 19.51 3.74 8.68
CA ASP A 120 20.33 4.95 8.60
C ASP A 120 20.36 5.59 7.20
N THR A 121 20.03 4.84 6.14
CA THR A 121 19.97 5.32 4.76
C THR A 121 18.58 5.83 4.36
N VAL A 122 17.58 5.73 5.23
CA VAL A 122 16.21 6.16 4.94
C VAL A 122 16.14 7.70 5.00
N PRO A 123 15.58 8.38 3.99
CA PRO A 123 15.44 9.83 4.00
C PRO A 123 14.32 10.29 4.95
N SER A 124 14.46 11.50 5.49
CA SER A 124 13.45 12.14 6.36
C SER A 124 12.12 12.46 5.65
N ALA A 125 12.09 12.40 4.32
CA ALA A 125 10.91 12.67 3.50
C ALA A 125 10.36 11.42 2.79
N HIS A 126 10.64 10.22 3.29
CA HIS A 126 10.12 8.99 2.69
C HIS A 126 8.58 8.92 2.79
N PRO A 127 7.85 8.57 1.72
CA PRO A 127 6.39 8.75 1.62
C PRO A 127 5.53 7.83 2.50
N PHE A 128 6.08 6.69 2.94
CA PHE A 128 5.36 5.73 3.78
C PHE A 128 5.80 5.80 5.24
N ILE A 129 7.09 5.63 5.49
CA ILE A 129 7.68 5.68 6.83
C ILE A 129 8.93 6.56 6.75
N SER A 130 8.96 7.65 7.51
CA SER A 130 10.07 8.59 7.54
C SER A 130 10.78 8.62 8.88
N ARG A 131 11.99 9.20 8.89
CA ARG A 131 12.74 9.49 10.12
C ARG A 131 12.25 10.79 10.74
N ALA A 132 11.85 10.75 12.00
CA ALA A 132 11.54 11.93 12.79
C ALA A 132 12.77 12.49 13.53
N VAL A 133 12.58 13.65 14.15
CA VAL A 133 13.56 14.27 15.04
C VAL A 133 13.81 13.31 16.22
N GLY A 134 15.04 12.81 16.37
CA GLY A 134 15.38 11.79 17.37
C GLY A 134 15.55 10.36 16.82
N ASP A 135 15.45 10.19 15.49
CA ASP A 135 15.61 8.90 14.78
C ASP A 135 14.46 7.89 14.98
N ASP A 136 13.33 8.37 15.50
CA ASP A 136 12.10 7.59 15.58
C ASP A 136 11.49 7.37 14.19
N MET A 137 10.81 6.23 14.03
CA MET A 137 10.03 5.94 12.82
C MET A 137 8.68 6.65 12.91
N VAL A 138 8.27 7.33 11.84
CA VAL A 138 6.95 7.98 11.76
C VAL A 138 6.25 7.55 10.50
N LEU A 139 4.98 7.16 10.64
CA LEU A 139 4.11 6.85 9.52
C LEU A 139 3.69 8.15 8.81
N ARG A 140 3.73 8.14 7.48
CA ARG A 140 3.23 9.21 6.62
C ARG A 140 1.99 8.72 5.88
N LEU A 141 0.86 9.38 6.10
CA LEU A 141 -0.38 9.06 5.41
C LEU A 141 -0.50 9.90 4.12
N PRO A 142 -1.13 9.37 3.06
CA PRO A 142 -1.34 10.10 1.79
C PRO A 142 -2.20 11.36 1.97
N TYR A 143 -2.98 11.40 3.04
CA TYR A 143 -3.72 12.57 3.49
C TYR A 143 -3.28 12.84 4.92
N ASP A 144 -2.27 13.69 5.12
CA ASP A 144 -2.12 14.30 6.44
C ASP A 144 -3.41 15.09 6.69
N ALA A 145 -4.22 14.63 7.65
CA ALA A 145 -5.48 15.27 8.04
C ALA A 145 -5.28 16.74 8.50
N ASP A 146 -4.03 17.13 8.76
CA ASP A 146 -3.59 18.47 9.14
C ASP A 146 -3.10 19.33 7.95
N SER A 147 -3.06 18.80 6.72
CA SER A 147 -2.75 19.61 5.55
C SER A 147 -3.99 20.39 5.10
N PRO A 148 -3.95 21.73 5.02
CA PRO A 148 -5.08 22.50 4.52
C PRO A 148 -5.40 22.04 3.08
N PRO A 149 -6.69 21.98 2.71
CA PRO A 149 -7.07 21.59 1.35
C PRO A 149 -6.39 22.54 0.35
N PRO A 150 -5.97 22.03 -0.83
CA PRO A 150 -5.40 22.89 -1.87
C PRO A 150 -6.41 23.98 -2.22
N SER A 151 -6.00 25.24 -2.08
CA SER A 151 -6.83 26.38 -2.47
C SER A 151 -7.16 26.31 -3.97
N PRO A 152 -8.39 26.69 -4.38
CA PRO A 152 -8.82 26.72 -5.77
C PRO A 152 -8.08 27.77 -6.61
#